data_AF-K9Q0C8-F1
#
_entry.id   AF-K9Q0C8-F1
#
_cell.length_a   1.000
_cell.length_b   1.000
_cell.length_c   1.000
_cell.angle_alpha   90.00
_cell.angle_beta   90.00
_cell.angle_gamma   90.00
#
_symmetry.space_group_name_H-M   'P 1'
#
loop_
_entity.id
_entity.type
_entity.pdbx_description
1 polymer ?
#
loop_
_entity_poly.entity_id
_entity_poly.type
_entity_poly.pdbx_seq_one_letter_code
_entity_poly.pdbx_strand_id
1 'polypeptide(L)'
;MDVELENLEASVENLLFAAKTDLEERKLQQQRDQQYQEIVRQRESKLQPLLKKVEEMISTYRAEGYQNAEMISQLQEKADDIKKEIAEIPEKASEIVDNQLVLREERLLEEKAREKVQKWQTDLRDDLLEMVNEQNDFFSATDAAIAVRSYIDDLKELGALDEVVDALIAQINQHSEEGPVARLRGTHEQTLNFIYNKALENRSRTEHHPNIQPKSRHRKSDSKPELYANLIGKVLVFGGHDRLQTAVRNRLRNSQVELQWYSEQDGLQLSTQGEAQVNNYDLILIITGYASHSMTERAMDACKKADRSFEIIKTTGMTRVLEAIESGLKTQQLAQMWNK
;
A
#
# COMPACT_ATOMS: atom_id res chain seq x y z
N MET A 1 21.13 -40.45 -1.78
CA MET A 1 19.75 -40.90 -2.06
C MET A 1 18.72 -39.88 -1.56
N ASP A 2 19.07 -39.04 -0.56
CA ASP A 2 18.14 -38.03 -0.02
C ASP A 2 17.97 -36.75 -0.87
N VAL A 3 18.95 -36.40 -1.71
CA VAL A 3 18.87 -35.18 -2.56
C VAL A 3 17.77 -35.27 -3.62
N GLU A 4 17.47 -36.46 -4.14
CA GLU A 4 16.34 -36.64 -5.09
C GLU A 4 14.99 -36.53 -4.37
N LEU A 5 14.93 -36.93 -3.10
CA LEU A 5 13.71 -36.85 -2.29
C LEU A 5 13.45 -35.41 -1.84
N GLU A 6 14.49 -34.69 -1.38
CA GLU A 6 14.42 -33.27 -1.04
C GLU A 6 14.06 -32.39 -2.25
N ASN A 7 14.61 -32.68 -3.43
CA ASN A 7 14.25 -31.98 -4.67
C ASN A 7 12.80 -32.27 -5.10
N LEU A 8 12.32 -33.50 -4.87
CA LEU A 8 10.94 -33.87 -5.16
C LEU A 8 9.98 -33.19 -4.18
N GLU A 9 10.30 -33.15 -2.90
CA GLU A 9 9.52 -32.45 -1.86
C GLU A 9 9.42 -30.96 -2.17
N ALA A 10 10.54 -30.29 -2.46
CA ALA A 10 10.54 -28.89 -2.86
C ALA A 10 9.72 -28.65 -4.15
N SER A 11 9.81 -29.56 -5.12
CA SER A 11 9.01 -29.47 -6.36
C SER A 11 7.51 -29.64 -6.09
N VAL A 12 7.12 -30.56 -5.21
CA VAL A 12 5.72 -30.79 -4.84
C VAL A 12 5.17 -29.63 -4.03
N GLU A 13 5.93 -29.10 -3.06
CA GLU A 13 5.53 -27.91 -2.30
C GLU A 13 5.35 -26.68 -3.19
N ASN A 14 6.25 -26.46 -4.16
CA ASN A 14 6.10 -25.39 -5.15
C ASN A 14 4.85 -25.57 -6.01
N LEU A 15 4.55 -26.80 -6.46
CA LEU A 15 3.34 -27.10 -7.23
C LEU A 15 2.07 -26.90 -6.40
N LEU A 16 2.07 -27.30 -5.13
CA LEU A 16 0.95 -27.10 -4.21
C LEU A 16 0.71 -25.62 -3.91
N PHE A 17 1.78 -24.85 -3.71
CA PHE A 17 1.70 -23.40 -3.54
C PHE A 17 1.12 -22.74 -4.79
N ALA A 18 1.65 -23.05 -5.97
CA ALA A 18 1.14 -22.55 -7.25
C ALA A 18 -0.34 -22.90 -7.47
N ALA A 19 -0.74 -24.14 -7.17
CA ALA A 19 -2.13 -24.58 -7.27
C ALA A 19 -3.06 -23.84 -6.30
N LYS A 20 -2.59 -23.54 -5.09
CA LYS A 20 -3.34 -22.76 -4.11
C LYS A 20 -3.55 -21.32 -4.58
N THR A 21 -2.50 -20.69 -5.10
CA THR A 21 -2.58 -19.34 -5.68
C THR A 21 -3.55 -19.30 -6.87
N ASP A 22 -3.48 -20.26 -7.80
CA ASP A 22 -4.41 -20.34 -8.95
C ASP A 22 -5.88 -20.50 -8.48
N LEU A 23 -6.12 -21.28 -7.41
CA LEU A 23 -7.47 -21.48 -6.87
C LEU A 23 -8.02 -20.20 -6.22
N GLU A 24 -7.18 -19.45 -5.49
CA GLU A 24 -7.56 -18.15 -4.92
C GLU A 24 -7.83 -17.10 -6.02
N GLU A 25 -7.00 -17.05 -7.06
CA GLU A 25 -7.21 -16.17 -8.21
C GLU A 25 -8.54 -16.48 -8.93
N ARG A 26 -8.84 -17.77 -9.16
CA ARG A 26 -10.12 -18.17 -9.76
C ARG A 26 -11.32 -17.79 -8.90
N LYS A 27 -11.22 -17.91 -7.57
CA LYS A 27 -12.29 -17.49 -6.66
C LYS A 27 -12.53 -15.98 -6.73
N LEU A 28 -11.48 -15.19 -6.76
CA LEU A 28 -11.57 -13.73 -6.89
C LEU A 28 -12.18 -13.35 -8.24
N GLN A 29 -11.75 -13.99 -9.33
CA GLN A 29 -12.33 -13.78 -10.66
C GLN A 29 -13.81 -14.13 -10.70
N GLN A 30 -14.22 -15.26 -10.09
CA GLN A 30 -15.64 -15.63 -10.01
C GLN A 30 -16.47 -14.61 -9.22
N GLN A 31 -15.96 -14.10 -8.08
CA GLN A 31 -16.65 -13.06 -7.31
C GLN A 31 -16.79 -11.77 -8.12
N ARG A 32 -15.74 -11.40 -8.86
CA ARG A 32 -15.74 -10.24 -9.77
C ARG A 32 -16.78 -10.41 -10.87
N ASP A 33 -16.79 -11.55 -11.55
CA ASP A 33 -17.73 -11.84 -12.64
C ASP A 33 -19.18 -11.81 -12.13
N GLN A 34 -19.43 -12.31 -10.91
CA GLN A 34 -20.74 -12.23 -10.27
C GLN A 34 -21.16 -10.78 -9.98
N GLN A 35 -20.26 -9.95 -9.44
CA GLN A 35 -20.53 -8.54 -9.18
C GLN A 35 -20.78 -7.76 -10.48
N TYR A 36 -19.97 -8.03 -11.50
CA TYR A 36 -20.13 -7.47 -12.83
C TYR A 36 -21.51 -7.79 -13.39
N GLN A 37 -21.88 -9.07 -13.42
CA GLN A 37 -23.19 -9.53 -13.92
C GLN A 37 -24.34 -8.91 -13.15
N GLU A 38 -24.21 -8.78 -11.82
CA GLU A 38 -25.24 -8.15 -10.99
C GLU A 38 -25.41 -6.66 -11.32
N ILE A 39 -24.32 -5.91 -11.50
CA ILE A 39 -24.40 -4.48 -11.89
C ILE A 39 -25.02 -4.32 -13.27
N VAL A 40 -24.59 -5.12 -14.25
CA VAL A 40 -25.17 -5.13 -15.60
C VAL A 40 -26.67 -5.38 -15.51
N ARG A 41 -27.08 -6.44 -14.81
CA ARG A 41 -28.50 -6.80 -14.64
C ARG A 41 -29.30 -5.69 -13.96
N GLN A 42 -28.76 -5.06 -12.92
CA GLN A 42 -29.43 -3.96 -12.21
C GLN A 42 -29.58 -2.71 -13.08
N ARG A 43 -28.61 -2.41 -13.95
CA ARG A 43 -28.66 -1.28 -14.88
C ARG A 43 -29.63 -1.55 -16.03
N GLU A 44 -29.55 -2.72 -16.65
CA GLU A 44 -30.44 -3.13 -17.73
C GLU A 44 -31.90 -3.19 -17.27
N SER A 45 -32.17 -3.77 -16.09
CA SER A 45 -33.52 -3.86 -15.54
C SER A 45 -34.15 -2.50 -15.23
N LYS A 46 -33.36 -1.43 -15.09
CA LYS A 46 -33.85 -0.05 -14.95
C LYS A 46 -34.02 0.65 -16.29
N LEU A 47 -33.03 0.54 -17.17
CA LEU A 47 -32.97 1.33 -18.41
C LEU A 47 -33.81 0.73 -19.54
N GLN A 48 -33.85 -0.59 -19.70
CA GLN A 48 -34.63 -1.23 -20.78
C GLN A 48 -36.14 -0.94 -20.66
N PRO A 49 -36.78 -1.03 -19.46
CA PRO A 49 -38.20 -0.69 -19.34
C PRO A 49 -38.49 0.79 -19.60
N LEU A 50 -37.55 1.68 -19.26
CA LEU A 50 -37.68 3.11 -19.54
C LEU A 50 -37.59 3.38 -21.04
N LEU A 51 -36.62 2.77 -21.73
CA LEU A 51 -36.52 2.87 -23.18
C LEU A 51 -37.80 2.42 -23.86
N LYS A 52 -38.32 1.26 -23.45
CA LYS A 52 -39.56 0.70 -24.00
C LYS A 52 -40.75 1.65 -23.82
N LYS A 53 -40.92 2.25 -22.63
CA LYS A 53 -41.98 3.24 -22.38
C LYS A 53 -41.87 4.48 -23.26
N VAL A 54 -40.65 4.96 -23.48
CA VAL A 54 -40.39 6.14 -24.34
C VAL A 54 -40.69 5.80 -25.80
N GLU A 55 -40.24 4.65 -26.30
CA GLU A 55 -40.49 4.19 -27.67
C GLU A 55 -41.98 3.90 -27.93
N GLU A 56 -42.68 3.31 -26.96
CA GLU A 56 -44.14 3.11 -27.01
C GLU A 56 -44.86 4.46 -27.08
N MET A 57 -44.49 5.43 -26.25
CA MET A 57 -45.09 6.76 -26.25
C MET A 57 -44.87 7.48 -27.58
N ILE A 58 -43.65 7.46 -28.13
CA ILE A 58 -43.35 8.03 -29.46
C ILE A 58 -44.23 7.37 -30.54
N SER A 59 -44.41 6.05 -30.45
CA SER A 59 -45.24 5.30 -31.41
C SER A 59 -46.71 5.69 -31.32
N THR A 60 -47.25 5.87 -30.12
CA THR A 60 -48.63 6.34 -29.88
C THR A 60 -48.83 7.75 -30.45
N TYR A 61 -47.92 8.69 -30.16
CA TYR A 61 -47.98 10.06 -30.71
C TYR A 61 -48.01 10.06 -32.26
N ARG A 62 -47.20 9.21 -32.89
CA ARG A 62 -47.17 9.06 -34.36
C ARG A 62 -48.46 8.44 -34.91
N ALA A 63 -49.00 7.43 -34.24
CA ALA A 63 -50.22 6.73 -34.67
C ALA A 63 -51.47 7.60 -34.55
N GLU A 64 -51.54 8.45 -33.52
CA GLU A 64 -52.66 9.37 -33.27
C GLU A 64 -52.57 10.67 -34.08
N GLY A 65 -51.52 10.84 -34.90
CA GLY A 65 -51.39 11.96 -35.83
C GLY A 65 -51.07 13.30 -35.15
N TYR A 66 -50.61 13.28 -33.90
CA TYR A 66 -50.23 14.49 -33.18
C TYR A 66 -48.99 15.14 -33.81
N GLN A 67 -49.14 16.40 -34.24
CA GLN A 67 -48.08 17.19 -34.88
C GLN A 67 -47.14 17.90 -33.91
N ASN A 68 -47.12 17.51 -32.62
CA ASN A 68 -46.26 18.16 -31.63
C ASN A 68 -44.80 17.72 -31.81
N ALA A 69 -44.15 18.30 -32.81
CA ALA A 69 -42.79 17.97 -33.24
C ALA A 69 -41.76 18.15 -32.11
N GLU A 70 -41.99 19.11 -31.21
CA GLU A 70 -41.08 19.41 -30.10
C GLU A 70 -41.08 18.29 -29.06
N MET A 71 -42.26 17.84 -28.61
CA MET A 71 -42.38 16.76 -27.62
C MET A 71 -41.85 15.42 -28.16
N ILE A 72 -42.12 15.13 -29.43
CA ILE A 72 -41.61 13.92 -30.10
C ILE A 72 -40.07 13.98 -30.23
N SER A 73 -39.51 15.15 -30.55
CA SER A 73 -38.06 15.35 -30.63
C SER A 73 -37.40 15.16 -29.27
N GLN A 74 -37.96 15.69 -28.19
CA GLN A 74 -37.44 15.51 -26.83
C GLN A 74 -37.48 14.04 -26.38
N LEU A 75 -38.57 13.33 -26.70
CA LEU A 75 -38.67 11.89 -26.40
C LEU A 75 -37.65 11.08 -27.21
N GLN A 76 -37.37 11.45 -28.47
CA GLN A 76 -36.34 10.82 -29.29
C GLN A 76 -34.94 11.05 -28.72
N GLU A 77 -34.61 12.28 -28.35
CA GLU A 77 -33.35 12.61 -27.68
C GLU A 77 -33.16 11.77 -26.42
N LYS A 78 -34.21 11.63 -25.59
CA LYS A 78 -34.15 10.79 -24.39
C LYS A 78 -34.03 9.29 -24.69
N ALA A 79 -34.65 8.80 -25.77
CA ALA A 79 -34.46 7.42 -26.20
C ALA A 79 -33.01 7.16 -26.65
N ASP A 80 -32.41 8.11 -27.37
CA ASP A 80 -31.03 8.03 -27.83
C ASP A 80 -30.04 8.11 -26.66
N ASP A 81 -30.29 8.99 -25.68
CA ASP A 81 -29.54 9.04 -24.41
C ASP A 81 -29.58 7.69 -23.68
N ILE A 82 -30.77 7.09 -23.55
CA ILE A 82 -30.94 5.79 -22.86
C ILE A 82 -30.25 4.67 -23.65
N LYS A 83 -30.32 4.68 -24.98
CA LYS A 83 -29.61 3.71 -25.84
C LYS A 83 -28.10 3.80 -25.67
N LYS A 84 -27.58 5.02 -25.63
CA LYS A 84 -26.16 5.29 -25.36
C LYS A 84 -25.76 4.78 -23.98
N GLU A 85 -26.53 5.11 -22.95
CA GLU A 85 -26.30 4.61 -21.59
C GLU A 85 -26.34 3.08 -21.51
N ILE A 86 -27.26 2.41 -22.22
CA ILE A 86 -27.32 0.95 -22.29
C ILE A 86 -26.07 0.37 -22.96
N ALA A 87 -25.59 0.98 -24.05
CA ALA A 87 -24.39 0.55 -24.75
C ALA A 87 -23.13 0.69 -23.87
N GLU A 88 -23.10 1.67 -22.98
CA GLU A 88 -22.00 1.94 -22.04
C GLU A 88 -22.07 1.12 -20.73
N ILE A 89 -23.16 0.37 -20.48
CA ILE A 89 -23.32 -0.45 -19.27
C ILE A 89 -22.11 -1.39 -19.04
N PRO A 90 -21.60 -2.14 -20.04
CA PRO A 90 -20.49 -3.06 -19.83
C PRO A 90 -19.23 -2.37 -19.32
N GLU A 91 -18.87 -1.23 -19.91
CA GLU A 91 -17.69 -0.46 -19.53
C GLU A 91 -17.85 0.12 -18.12
N LYS A 92 -18.97 0.79 -17.86
CA LYS A 92 -19.31 1.36 -16.55
C LYS A 92 -19.38 0.28 -15.45
N ALA A 93 -19.89 -0.90 -15.76
CA ALA A 93 -19.95 -2.01 -14.80
C ALA A 93 -18.54 -2.50 -14.43
N SER A 94 -17.63 -2.63 -15.41
CA SER A 94 -16.23 -2.98 -15.14
C SER A 94 -15.58 -1.95 -14.22
N GLU A 95 -15.72 -0.66 -14.56
CA GLU A 95 -15.13 0.44 -13.79
C GLU A 95 -15.61 0.45 -12.32
N ILE A 96 -16.90 0.18 -12.08
CA ILE A 96 -17.44 0.12 -10.72
C ILE A 96 -16.81 -1.03 -9.93
N VAL A 97 -16.71 -2.22 -10.52
CA VAL A 97 -16.13 -3.39 -9.86
C VAL A 97 -14.65 -3.14 -9.54
N ASP A 98 -13.90 -2.55 -10.45
CA ASP A 98 -12.49 -2.20 -10.26
C ASP A 98 -12.29 -1.20 -9.14
N ASN A 99 -13.11 -0.14 -9.13
CA ASN A 99 -13.08 0.86 -8.09
C ASN A 99 -13.36 0.23 -6.72
N GLN A 100 -14.31 -0.71 -6.62
CA GLN A 100 -14.59 -1.41 -5.37
C GLN A 100 -13.43 -2.32 -4.93
N LEU A 101 -12.79 -3.00 -5.87
CA LEU A 101 -11.64 -3.86 -5.58
C LEU A 101 -10.46 -3.04 -5.03
N VAL A 102 -10.07 -1.97 -5.74
CA VAL A 102 -8.98 -1.09 -5.32
C VAL A 102 -9.25 -0.49 -3.94
N LEU A 103 -10.47 0.02 -3.71
CA LEU A 103 -10.85 0.57 -2.40
C LEU A 103 -10.79 -0.46 -1.27
N ARG A 104 -11.13 -1.72 -1.55
CA ARG A 104 -11.03 -2.80 -0.57
C ARG A 104 -9.58 -3.10 -0.23
N GLU A 105 -8.71 -3.19 -1.24
CA GLU A 105 -7.29 -3.43 -1.05
C GLU A 105 -6.59 -2.26 -0.33
N GLU A 106 -6.95 -1.02 -0.65
CA GLU A 106 -6.45 0.17 0.06
C GLU A 106 -6.74 0.09 1.57
N ARG A 107 -7.97 -0.31 1.94
CA ARG A 107 -8.34 -0.49 3.35
C ARG A 107 -7.50 -1.58 4.02
N LEU A 108 -7.33 -2.73 3.36
CA LEU A 108 -6.52 -3.84 3.92
C LEU A 108 -5.05 -3.44 4.10
N LEU A 109 -4.48 -2.67 3.16
CA LEU A 109 -3.12 -2.16 3.30
C LEU A 109 -3.00 -1.12 4.42
N GLU A 110 -3.99 -0.27 4.61
CA GLU A 110 -4.03 0.69 5.72
C GLU A 110 -4.14 0.01 7.08
N GLU A 111 -4.96 -1.05 7.18
CA GLU A 111 -5.05 -1.90 8.36
C GLU A 111 -3.68 -2.52 8.68
N LYS A 112 -3.04 -3.15 7.69
CA LYS A 112 -1.70 -3.75 7.85
C LYS A 112 -0.63 -2.72 8.22
N ALA A 113 -0.68 -1.52 7.64
CA ALA A 113 0.23 -0.43 7.99
C ALA A 113 0.04 0.01 9.44
N ARG A 114 -1.22 0.15 9.87
CA ARG A 114 -1.57 0.51 11.25
C ARG A 114 -1.12 -0.55 12.25
N GLU A 115 -1.34 -1.82 11.95
CA GLU A 115 -0.87 -2.93 12.79
C GLU A 115 0.66 -2.92 12.96
N LYS A 116 1.41 -2.68 11.87
CA LYS A 116 2.87 -2.56 11.94
C LYS A 116 3.31 -1.41 12.82
N VAL A 117 2.68 -0.23 12.68
CA VAL A 117 2.98 0.94 13.51
C VAL A 117 2.65 0.66 14.97
N GLN A 118 1.48 0.10 15.27
CA GLN A 118 1.07 -0.21 16.63
C GLN A 118 2.00 -1.24 17.29
N LYS A 119 2.40 -2.27 16.55
CA LYS A 119 3.38 -3.25 17.02
C LYS A 119 4.72 -2.57 17.31
N TRP A 120 5.23 -1.76 16.38
CA TRP A 120 6.48 -1.01 16.56
C TRP A 120 6.42 -0.08 17.78
N GLN A 121 5.30 0.63 18.00
CA GLN A 121 5.10 1.46 19.18
C GLN A 121 5.13 0.64 20.48
N THR A 122 4.50 -0.54 20.47
CA THR A 122 4.50 -1.45 21.62
C THR A 122 5.90 -1.97 21.91
N ASP A 123 6.62 -2.43 20.89
CA ASP A 123 8.00 -2.91 21.00
C ASP A 123 8.93 -1.77 21.51
N LEU A 124 8.75 -0.53 21.02
CA LEU A 124 9.47 0.65 21.48
C LEU A 124 9.23 0.96 22.96
N ARG A 125 7.98 0.88 23.42
CA ARG A 125 7.64 1.06 24.84
C ARG A 125 8.38 0.04 25.70
N ASP A 126 8.32 -1.23 25.33
CA ASP A 126 8.93 -2.32 26.08
C ASP A 126 10.46 -2.17 26.14
N ASP A 127 11.10 -1.82 25.02
CA ASP A 127 12.53 -1.53 24.94
C ASP A 127 12.94 -0.34 25.84
N LEU A 128 12.11 0.72 25.91
CA LEU A 128 12.35 1.88 26.77
C LEU A 128 12.19 1.54 28.26
N LEU A 129 11.19 0.73 28.62
CA LEU A 129 11.00 0.26 29.99
C LEU A 129 12.14 -0.66 30.44
N GLU A 130 12.56 -1.61 29.59
CA GLU A 130 13.72 -2.47 29.87
C GLU A 130 14.97 -1.60 30.07
N MET A 131 15.26 -0.68 29.14
CA MET A 131 16.39 0.23 29.26
C MET A 131 16.36 1.03 30.57
N VAL A 132 15.22 1.59 30.96
CA VAL A 132 15.10 2.34 32.22
C VAL A 132 15.42 1.42 33.41
N ASN A 133 14.83 0.23 33.46
CA ASN A 133 14.97 -0.70 34.58
C ASN A 133 16.40 -1.28 34.72
N GLU A 134 17.18 -1.31 33.64
CA GLU A 134 18.55 -1.83 33.65
C GLU A 134 19.58 -0.86 34.23
N GLN A 135 19.20 0.38 34.50
CA GLN A 135 20.13 1.37 35.02
C GLN A 135 20.41 1.13 36.50
N ASN A 136 21.67 0.85 36.84
CA ASN A 136 22.06 0.44 38.20
C ASN A 136 22.63 1.58 39.06
N ASP A 137 22.68 2.81 38.53
CA ASP A 137 23.18 3.98 39.24
C ASP A 137 22.35 5.23 38.94
N PHE A 138 22.41 6.21 39.83
CA PHE A 138 21.62 7.44 39.78
C PHE A 138 21.85 8.28 38.51
N PHE A 139 23.11 8.41 38.08
CA PHE A 139 23.44 9.23 36.93
C PHE A 139 22.95 8.57 35.66
N SER A 140 23.11 7.25 35.53
CA SER A 140 22.59 6.50 34.41
C SER A 140 21.06 6.48 34.38
N ALA A 141 20.39 6.27 35.53
CA ALA A 141 18.93 6.33 35.61
C ALA A 141 18.38 7.71 35.20
N THR A 142 19.08 8.79 35.57
CA THR A 142 18.70 10.15 35.15
C THR A 142 18.97 10.36 33.65
N ASP A 143 20.06 9.79 33.14
CA ASP A 143 20.50 9.95 31.75
C ASP A 143 19.61 9.21 30.73
N ALA A 144 18.92 8.14 31.16
CA ALA A 144 17.89 7.47 30.36
C ALA A 144 16.79 8.42 29.88
N ALA A 145 16.52 9.52 30.59
CA ALA A 145 15.57 10.56 30.18
C ALA A 145 15.92 11.21 28.83
N ILE A 146 17.21 11.26 28.48
CA ILE A 146 17.69 11.78 27.18
C ILE A 146 17.24 10.87 26.04
N ALA A 147 17.34 9.56 26.22
CA ALA A 147 16.89 8.59 25.23
C ALA A 147 15.36 8.52 25.13
N VAL A 148 14.64 8.63 26.25
CA VAL A 148 13.17 8.63 26.25
C VAL A 148 12.61 9.88 25.57
N ARG A 149 13.24 11.05 25.75
CA ARG A 149 12.75 12.34 25.23
C ARG A 149 12.58 12.35 23.70
N SER A 150 13.40 11.63 22.94
CA SER A 150 13.28 11.60 21.47
C SER A 150 12.00 10.92 20.97
N TYR A 151 11.27 10.21 21.82
CA TYR A 151 10.09 9.42 21.47
C TYR A 151 8.80 9.93 22.12
N ILE A 152 8.76 11.19 22.58
CA ILE A 152 7.58 11.75 23.28
C ILE A 152 6.30 11.63 22.46
N ASP A 153 6.36 11.97 21.17
CA ASP A 153 5.17 11.97 20.33
C ASP A 153 4.67 10.55 20.07
N ASP A 154 5.57 9.59 19.81
CA ASP A 154 5.22 8.17 19.65
C ASP A 154 4.63 7.58 20.94
N LEU A 155 5.17 7.92 22.10
CA LEU A 155 4.66 7.47 23.40
C LEU A 155 3.29 8.09 23.75
N LYS A 156 3.03 9.33 23.32
CA LYS A 156 1.70 9.96 23.45
C LYS A 156 0.68 9.32 22.53
N GLU A 157 1.04 9.03 21.28
CA GLU A 157 0.17 8.33 20.32
C GLU A 157 -0.21 6.94 20.83
N LEU A 158 0.73 6.22 21.46
CA LEU A 158 0.48 4.92 22.08
C LEU A 158 -0.29 5.01 23.41
N GLY A 159 -0.24 6.16 24.09
CA GLY A 159 -0.79 6.33 25.43
C GLY A 159 0.03 5.65 26.54
N ALA A 160 1.36 5.59 26.39
CA ALA A 160 2.29 4.94 27.32
C ALA A 160 3.33 5.90 27.93
N LEU A 161 3.22 7.21 27.66
CA LEU A 161 4.16 8.21 28.18
C LEU A 161 4.17 8.27 29.71
N ASP A 162 3.01 8.10 30.33
CA ASP A 162 2.84 8.04 31.78
C ASP A 162 3.59 6.87 32.40
N GLU A 163 3.37 5.66 31.87
CA GLU A 163 4.03 4.43 32.33
C GLU A 163 5.56 4.53 32.27
N VAL A 164 6.11 5.02 31.15
CA VAL A 164 7.56 5.17 30.98
C VAL A 164 8.14 6.23 31.92
N VAL A 165 7.43 7.34 32.13
CA VAL A 165 7.89 8.42 33.03
C VAL A 165 7.81 7.98 34.49
N ASP A 166 6.79 7.23 34.89
CA ASP A 166 6.69 6.69 36.24
C ASP A 166 7.78 5.66 36.53
N ALA A 167 8.10 4.79 35.57
CA ALA A 167 9.23 3.88 35.67
C ALA A 167 10.56 4.64 35.82
N LEU A 168 10.75 5.71 35.04
CA LEU A 168 11.93 6.58 35.13
C LEU A 168 12.05 7.25 36.50
N ILE A 169 10.95 7.77 37.05
CA ILE A 169 10.92 8.37 38.39
C ILE A 169 11.28 7.33 39.46
N ALA A 170 10.69 6.14 39.37
CA ALA A 170 10.94 5.04 40.30
C ALA A 170 12.42 4.63 40.29
N GLN A 171 13.00 4.44 39.11
CA GLN A 171 14.39 4.04 38.96
C GLN A 171 15.36 5.10 39.52
N ILE A 172 15.14 6.39 39.20
CA ILE A 172 15.97 7.48 39.71
C ILE A 172 15.92 7.52 41.24
N ASN A 173 14.73 7.37 41.82
CA ASN A 173 14.55 7.40 43.27
C ASN A 173 15.15 6.18 43.97
N GLN A 174 15.11 5.00 43.34
CA GLN A 174 15.70 3.78 43.87
C GLN A 174 17.21 3.88 44.04
N HIS A 175 17.89 4.56 43.13
CA HIS A 175 19.35 4.72 43.13
C HIS A 175 19.83 6.05 43.74
N SER A 176 18.92 6.87 44.27
CA SER A 176 19.26 8.14 44.92
C SER A 176 19.69 7.96 46.37
N GLU A 177 20.90 8.41 46.71
CA GLU A 177 21.42 8.40 48.08
C GLU A 177 20.72 9.42 49.00
N GLU A 178 20.13 10.48 48.44
CA GLU A 178 19.45 11.56 49.16
C GLU A 178 17.95 11.26 49.42
N GLY A 179 17.47 10.06 49.06
CA GLY A 179 16.06 9.70 49.08
C GLY A 179 15.31 10.13 47.80
N PRO A 180 13.96 10.20 47.82
CA PRO A 180 13.17 10.40 46.60
C PRO A 180 13.24 11.85 46.08
N VAL A 181 14.09 12.06 45.07
CA VAL A 181 14.39 13.35 44.41
C VAL A 181 13.55 13.61 43.15
N ALA A 182 13.12 12.57 42.45
CA ALA A 182 12.24 12.66 41.28
C ALA A 182 10.77 12.50 41.70
N ARG A 183 9.90 13.39 41.19
CA ARG A 183 8.45 13.35 41.44
C ARG A 183 7.71 13.90 40.23
N LEU A 184 6.45 13.51 40.07
CA LEU A 184 5.57 14.08 39.05
C LEU A 184 5.41 15.60 39.25
N ARG A 185 5.71 16.36 38.21
CA ARG A 185 5.61 17.83 38.16
C ARG A 185 4.68 18.25 37.03
N GLY A 186 3.40 18.43 37.36
CA GLY A 186 2.40 18.77 36.35
C GLY A 186 2.09 17.55 35.47
N THR A 187 2.40 17.63 34.18
CA THR A 187 2.21 16.50 33.24
C THR A 187 3.43 15.58 33.17
N HIS A 188 3.25 14.34 32.69
CA HIS A 188 4.35 13.40 32.44
C HIS A 188 5.38 13.97 31.45
N GLU A 189 4.93 14.71 30.44
CA GLU A 189 5.83 15.42 29.51
C GLU A 189 6.63 16.54 30.20
N GLN A 190 6.00 17.36 31.04
CA GLN A 190 6.69 18.40 31.79
C GLN A 190 7.73 17.80 32.75
N THR A 191 7.37 16.67 33.36
CA THR A 191 8.25 15.92 34.26
C THR A 191 9.44 15.33 33.50
N LEU A 192 9.22 14.70 32.35
CA LEU A 192 10.28 14.18 31.49
C LEU A 192 11.23 15.29 31.02
N ASN A 193 10.69 16.44 30.58
CA ASN A 193 11.51 17.59 30.18
C ASN A 193 12.35 18.13 31.35
N PHE A 194 11.81 18.12 32.57
CA PHE A 194 12.55 18.52 33.76
C PHE A 194 13.70 17.55 34.05
N ILE A 195 13.43 16.24 34.06
CA ILE A 195 14.46 15.21 34.30
C ILE A 195 15.52 15.25 33.21
N TYR A 196 15.12 15.42 31.94
CA TYR A 196 16.04 15.61 30.82
C TYR A 196 16.99 16.79 31.04
N ASN A 197 16.48 17.95 31.47
CA ASN A 197 17.33 19.12 31.70
C ASN A 197 18.32 18.84 32.83
N LYS A 198 17.88 18.12 33.87
CA LYS A 198 18.77 17.66 34.95
C LYS A 198 19.81 16.64 34.48
N ALA A 199 19.46 15.75 33.57
CA ALA A 199 20.40 14.83 32.95
C ALA A 199 21.50 15.58 32.19
N LEU A 200 21.14 16.60 31.40
CA LEU A 200 22.12 17.45 30.72
C LEU A 200 23.01 18.24 31.68
N GLU A 201 22.43 18.80 32.75
CA GLU A 201 23.19 19.46 33.81
C GLU A 201 24.20 18.49 34.46
N ASN A 202 23.78 17.26 34.75
CA ASN A 202 24.64 16.23 35.33
C ASN A 202 25.78 15.84 34.37
N ARG A 203 25.48 15.64 33.08
CA ARG A 203 26.51 15.43 32.05
C ARG A 203 27.52 16.58 32.04
N SER A 204 27.08 17.83 32.03
CA SER A 204 28.03 18.96 32.01
C SER A 204 28.96 19.05 33.23
N ARG A 205 28.69 18.32 34.32
CA ARG A 205 29.49 18.29 35.55
C ARG A 205 30.39 17.06 35.69
N THR A 206 30.25 16.04 34.84
CA THR A 206 30.99 14.78 34.92
C THR A 206 31.85 14.55 33.66
N GLU A 207 33.06 13.98 33.80
CA GLU A 207 33.96 13.76 32.65
C GLU A 207 33.60 12.51 31.81
N HIS A 208 32.81 11.58 32.36
CA HIS A 208 32.38 10.36 31.70
C HIS A 208 30.86 10.31 31.59
N HIS A 209 30.33 10.08 30.38
CA HIS A 209 28.89 9.96 30.14
C HIS A 209 28.55 8.52 29.78
N PRO A 210 27.64 7.86 30.51
CA PRO A 210 27.08 6.60 30.06
C PRO A 210 26.33 6.84 28.74
N ASN A 211 26.63 6.05 27.71
CA ASN A 211 25.89 6.12 26.45
C ASN A 211 24.65 5.23 26.56
N ILE A 212 23.63 5.76 27.22
CA ILE A 212 22.37 5.03 27.43
C ILE A 212 21.53 5.13 26.18
N GLN A 213 21.28 3.98 25.59
CA GLN A 213 20.39 3.82 24.47
C GLN A 213 19.52 2.61 24.77
N PRO A 214 18.26 2.62 24.32
CA PRO A 214 17.43 1.44 24.45
C PRO A 214 18.14 0.26 23.80
N LYS A 215 17.98 -0.92 24.41
CA LYS A 215 18.48 -2.17 23.85
C LYS A 215 17.76 -2.39 22.55
N SER A 216 18.40 -1.90 21.51
CA SER A 216 17.89 -1.96 20.18
C SER A 216 18.04 -3.40 19.70
N ARG A 217 16.98 -4.19 19.87
CA ARG A 217 16.64 -5.12 18.78
C ARG A 217 16.44 -4.33 17.47
N HIS A 218 16.10 -3.04 17.59
CA HIS A 218 15.81 -2.04 16.56
C HIS A 218 16.84 -0.90 16.54
N ARG A 219 17.87 -0.97 15.68
CA ARG A 219 18.94 0.05 15.58
C ARG A 219 18.40 1.42 15.13
N LYS A 220 19.26 2.45 15.21
CA LYS A 220 19.16 3.84 14.68
C LYS A 220 18.70 3.99 13.20
N SER A 221 18.36 2.90 12.51
CA SER A 221 17.81 2.87 11.14
C SER A 221 16.31 2.53 11.08
N ASP A 222 15.68 2.11 12.18
CA ASP A 222 14.23 1.83 12.21
C ASP A 222 13.45 3.13 12.49
N SER A 223 13.35 3.97 11.46
CA SER A 223 12.27 4.95 11.38
C SER A 223 10.93 4.24 11.49
N LYS A 224 9.89 4.95 11.98
CA LYS A 224 8.49 4.51 11.94
C LYS A 224 8.22 3.71 10.66
N PRO A 225 7.70 2.46 10.75
CA PRO A 225 7.63 1.57 9.61
C PRO A 225 6.73 2.16 8.53
N GLU A 226 7.34 2.70 7.47
CA GLU A 226 6.65 3.12 6.27
C GLU A 226 6.71 2.02 5.22
N LEU A 227 5.56 1.64 4.68
CA LEU A 227 5.49 0.65 3.61
C LEU A 227 6.25 1.18 2.39
N TYR A 228 7.13 0.35 1.83
CA TYR A 228 7.86 0.60 0.58
C TYR A 228 8.88 1.76 0.60
N ALA A 229 9.11 2.45 1.73
CA ALA A 229 10.02 3.60 1.80
C ALA A 229 11.48 3.26 1.43
N ASN A 230 11.87 1.99 1.60
CA ASN A 230 13.19 1.48 1.25
C ASN A 230 13.33 1.02 -0.21
N LEU A 231 12.27 1.09 -1.03
CA LEU A 231 12.34 0.72 -2.43
C LEU A 231 12.99 1.83 -3.27
N ILE A 232 13.88 1.42 -4.16
CA ILE A 232 14.66 2.30 -5.05
C ILE A 232 14.78 1.59 -6.40
N GLY A 233 14.51 2.32 -7.48
CA GLY A 233 14.72 1.84 -8.86
C GLY A 233 13.69 2.40 -9.84
N LYS A 234 13.88 2.10 -11.12
CA LYS A 234 13.00 2.52 -12.21
C LYS A 234 12.10 1.37 -12.64
N VAL A 235 10.79 1.58 -12.59
CA VAL A 235 9.79 0.57 -12.95
C VAL A 235 8.98 1.05 -14.15
N LEU A 236 8.91 0.20 -15.17
CA LEU A 236 8.05 0.37 -16.34
C LEU A 236 6.89 -0.60 -16.27
N VAL A 237 5.66 -0.09 -16.37
CA VAL A 237 4.44 -0.89 -16.36
C VAL A 237 3.66 -0.69 -17.65
N PHE A 238 3.28 -1.79 -18.30
CA PHE A 238 2.35 -1.80 -19.43
C PHE A 238 1.02 -2.43 -19.02
N GLY A 239 -0.10 -1.84 -19.43
CA GLY A 239 -1.44 -2.35 -19.17
C GLY A 239 -2.08 -1.81 -17.88
N GLY A 240 -3.14 -2.46 -17.43
CA GLY A 240 -3.96 -1.97 -16.32
C GLY A 240 -4.81 -0.74 -16.69
N HIS A 241 -5.31 -0.04 -15.67
CA HIS A 241 -6.18 1.14 -15.81
C HIS A 241 -5.72 2.29 -14.90
N ASP A 242 -6.15 3.52 -15.19
CA ASP A 242 -5.62 4.75 -14.56
C ASP A 242 -5.83 4.79 -13.03
N ARG A 243 -6.93 4.20 -12.55
CA ARG A 243 -7.21 4.08 -11.10
C ARG A 243 -6.18 3.20 -10.39
N LEU A 244 -5.81 2.05 -10.98
CA LEU A 244 -4.80 1.14 -10.44
C LEU A 244 -3.43 1.81 -10.43
N GLN A 245 -3.06 2.46 -11.55
CA GLN A 245 -1.84 3.27 -11.64
C GLN A 245 -1.78 4.32 -10.53
N THR A 246 -2.85 5.09 -10.35
CA THR A 246 -2.92 6.15 -9.32
C THR A 246 -2.78 5.57 -7.91
N ALA A 247 -3.46 4.46 -7.62
CA ALA A 247 -3.40 3.79 -6.34
C ALA A 247 -1.98 3.28 -6.02
N VAL A 248 -1.33 2.61 -6.98
CA VAL A 248 0.05 2.13 -6.85
C VAL A 248 1.01 3.32 -6.66
N ARG A 249 0.90 4.37 -7.48
CA ARG A 249 1.75 5.56 -7.39
C ARG A 249 1.63 6.26 -6.04
N ASN A 250 0.42 6.38 -5.50
CA ASN A 250 0.19 6.97 -4.18
C ASN A 250 0.88 6.17 -3.06
N ARG A 251 0.89 4.83 -3.14
CA ARG A 251 1.54 3.98 -2.15
C ARG A 251 3.06 4.00 -2.25
N LEU A 252 3.61 4.24 -3.43
CA LEU A 252 5.05 4.39 -3.67
C LEU A 252 5.55 5.83 -3.48
N ARG A 253 4.71 6.79 -3.09
CA ARG A 253 5.06 8.22 -3.03
C ARG A 253 6.26 8.52 -2.13
N ASN A 254 6.43 7.79 -1.04
CA ASN A 254 7.53 7.98 -0.10
C ASN A 254 8.75 7.09 -0.44
N SER A 255 8.68 6.30 -1.50
CA SER A 255 9.79 5.51 -2.01
C SER A 255 10.62 6.31 -3.01
N GLN A 256 11.81 5.80 -3.37
CA GLN A 256 12.63 6.36 -4.44
C GLN A 256 12.39 5.63 -5.77
N VAL A 257 11.17 5.10 -5.97
CA VAL A 257 10.79 4.40 -7.19
C VAL A 257 10.34 5.40 -8.25
N GLU A 258 10.99 5.37 -9.41
CA GLU A 258 10.54 6.10 -10.60
C GLU A 258 9.57 5.20 -11.38
N LEU A 259 8.27 5.50 -11.27
CA LEU A 259 7.22 4.69 -11.88
C LEU A 259 6.69 5.32 -13.18
N GLN A 260 7.02 4.70 -14.30
CA GLN A 260 6.43 4.98 -15.61
C GLN A 260 5.37 3.92 -15.93
N TRP A 261 4.20 4.35 -16.36
CA TRP A 261 3.06 3.47 -16.58
C TRP A 261 2.33 3.88 -17.86
N TYR A 262 1.98 2.90 -18.68
CA TYR A 262 1.23 3.08 -19.92
C TYR A 262 -0.03 2.20 -19.88
N SER A 263 -1.20 2.84 -19.72
CA SER A 263 -2.49 2.16 -19.73
C SER A 263 -3.09 2.09 -21.14
N GLU A 264 -4.13 1.28 -21.32
CA GLU A 264 -4.93 1.28 -22.55
C GLU A 264 -5.58 2.64 -22.83
N GLN A 265 -5.93 3.35 -21.76
CA GLN A 265 -6.67 4.61 -21.79
C GLN A 265 -5.78 5.76 -22.30
N ASP A 266 -4.46 5.68 -22.05
CA ASP A 266 -3.45 6.58 -22.60
C ASP A 266 -3.28 6.45 -24.13
N GLY A 267 -3.68 5.30 -24.70
CA GLY A 267 -3.58 4.99 -26.12
C GLY A 267 -2.22 4.46 -26.58
N LEU A 268 -2.25 3.71 -27.70
CA LEU A 268 -1.12 2.97 -28.27
C LEU A 268 0.10 3.85 -28.67
N GLN A 269 -0.08 5.15 -28.84
CA GLN A 269 1.02 6.06 -29.18
C GLN A 269 1.93 6.31 -27.98
N LEU A 270 1.36 6.48 -26.79
CA LEU A 270 2.13 6.66 -25.57
C LEU A 270 2.84 5.37 -25.17
N SER A 271 2.21 4.21 -25.33
CA SER A 271 2.86 2.91 -25.09
C SER A 271 4.10 2.71 -25.96
N THR A 272 4.08 3.21 -27.20
CA THR A 272 5.22 3.13 -28.13
C THR A 272 6.45 3.91 -27.61
N GLN A 273 6.24 4.98 -26.83
CA GLN A 273 7.35 5.68 -26.16
C GLN A 273 7.96 4.82 -25.05
N GLY A 274 7.12 4.11 -24.30
CA GLY A 274 7.55 3.12 -23.31
C GLY A 274 8.36 1.99 -23.93
N GLU A 275 7.87 1.42 -25.05
CA GLU A 275 8.56 0.39 -25.83
C GLU A 275 9.99 0.81 -26.23
N ALA A 276 10.18 2.08 -26.62
CA ALA A 276 11.49 2.60 -27.02
C ALA A 276 12.48 2.77 -25.85
N GLN A 277 11.98 2.86 -24.62
CA GLN A 277 12.79 3.16 -23.43
C GLN A 277 12.98 1.96 -22.50
N VAL A 278 12.53 0.76 -22.90
CA VAL A 278 12.58 -0.48 -22.10
C VAL A 278 13.96 -0.76 -21.47
N ASN A 279 15.06 -0.38 -22.14
CA ASN A 279 16.43 -0.56 -21.62
C ASN A 279 16.78 0.32 -20.42
N ASN A 280 16.03 1.38 -20.16
CA ASN A 280 16.33 2.35 -19.11
C ASN A 280 15.72 1.98 -17.75
N TYR A 281 14.97 0.87 -17.67
CA TYR A 281 14.22 0.49 -16.48
C TYR A 281 14.80 -0.76 -15.81
N ASP A 282 14.81 -0.76 -14.48
CA ASP A 282 15.32 -1.86 -13.66
C ASP A 282 14.33 -3.04 -13.64
N LEU A 283 13.04 -2.74 -13.64
CA LEU A 283 11.95 -3.71 -13.62
C LEU A 283 10.90 -3.36 -14.67
N ILE A 284 10.43 -4.38 -15.40
CA ILE A 284 9.39 -4.24 -16.41
C ILE A 284 8.24 -5.18 -16.08
N LEU A 285 7.04 -4.63 -15.92
CA LEU A 285 5.82 -5.36 -15.59
C LEU A 285 4.81 -5.23 -16.73
N ILE A 286 4.15 -6.33 -17.08
CA ILE A 286 3.07 -6.37 -18.06
C ILE A 286 1.81 -6.89 -17.38
N ILE A 287 0.82 -6.01 -17.18
CA ILE A 287 -0.43 -6.31 -16.49
C ILE A 287 -1.48 -6.73 -17.50
N THR A 288 -1.79 -8.02 -17.53
CA THR A 288 -2.72 -8.59 -18.54
C THR A 288 -4.15 -8.76 -18.03
N GLY A 289 -4.46 -8.31 -16.81
CA GLY A 289 -5.84 -8.33 -16.30
C GLY A 289 -6.80 -7.45 -17.08
N TYR A 290 -6.27 -6.42 -17.77
CA TYR A 290 -7.01 -5.44 -18.59
C TYR A 290 -6.28 -4.94 -19.84
N ALA A 291 -5.07 -5.42 -20.12
CA ALA A 291 -4.40 -5.02 -21.35
C ALA A 291 -5.05 -5.70 -22.56
N SER A 292 -5.25 -4.96 -23.64
CA SER A 292 -5.54 -5.52 -24.95
C SER A 292 -4.41 -6.46 -25.30
N HIS A 293 -4.78 -7.53 -26.01
CA HIS A 293 -3.82 -8.44 -26.61
C HIS A 293 -2.76 -7.67 -27.41
N SER A 294 -3.16 -6.58 -28.08
CA SER A 294 -2.24 -5.76 -28.89
C SER A 294 -1.16 -5.07 -28.07
N MET A 295 -1.49 -4.47 -26.92
CA MET A 295 -0.52 -3.80 -26.06
C MET A 295 0.42 -4.80 -25.41
N THR A 296 -0.14 -5.92 -24.94
CA THR A 296 0.61 -7.00 -24.30
C THR A 296 1.65 -7.57 -25.26
N GLU A 297 1.25 -7.92 -26.48
CA GLU A 297 2.16 -8.48 -27.49
C GLU A 297 3.27 -7.50 -27.86
N ARG A 298 2.93 -6.22 -28.06
CA ARG A 298 3.93 -5.19 -28.39
C ARG A 298 4.94 -4.96 -27.28
N ALA A 299 4.49 -4.92 -26.02
CA ALA A 299 5.38 -4.79 -24.87
C ALA A 299 6.31 -5.99 -24.74
N MET A 300 5.79 -7.22 -24.92
CA MET A 300 6.59 -8.45 -24.91
C MET A 300 7.64 -8.44 -26.03
N ASP A 301 7.25 -8.05 -27.24
CA ASP A 301 8.16 -7.99 -28.39
C ASP A 301 9.24 -6.92 -28.21
N ALA A 302 8.91 -5.76 -27.63
CA ALA A 302 9.89 -4.74 -27.30
C ALA A 302 10.92 -5.25 -26.29
N CYS A 303 10.49 -5.95 -25.23
CA CYS A 303 11.38 -6.55 -24.25
C CYS A 303 12.28 -7.63 -24.85
N LYS A 304 11.73 -8.50 -25.71
CA LYS A 304 12.50 -9.53 -26.42
C LYS A 304 13.55 -8.93 -27.36
N LYS A 305 13.20 -7.88 -28.11
CA LYS A 305 14.14 -7.16 -28.98
C LYS A 305 15.27 -6.49 -28.19
N ALA A 306 14.98 -6.06 -26.97
CA ALA A 306 15.92 -5.40 -26.08
C ALA A 306 16.72 -6.38 -25.19
N ASP A 307 16.46 -7.69 -25.27
CA ASP A 307 17.02 -8.71 -24.39
C ASP A 307 16.80 -8.40 -22.90
N ARG A 308 15.60 -7.90 -22.56
CA ARG A 308 15.19 -7.57 -21.19
C ARG A 308 14.16 -8.56 -20.67
N SER A 309 14.36 -9.03 -19.44
CA SER A 309 13.35 -9.83 -18.72
C SER A 309 12.18 -8.96 -18.30
N PHE A 310 10.96 -9.49 -18.42
CA PHE A 310 9.74 -8.86 -17.96
C PHE A 310 8.91 -9.85 -17.15
N GLU A 311 8.06 -9.32 -16.27
CA GLU A 311 7.13 -10.12 -15.48
C GLU A 311 5.70 -9.89 -15.95
N ILE A 312 4.98 -10.98 -16.25
CA ILE A 312 3.55 -10.91 -16.58
C ILE A 312 2.74 -11.07 -15.30
N ILE A 313 1.93 -10.08 -14.98
CA ILE A 313 1.05 -10.10 -13.82
C ILE A 313 -0.40 -10.19 -14.31
N LYS A 314 -1.04 -11.31 -14.02
CA LYS A 314 -2.46 -11.53 -14.31
C LYS A 314 -3.32 -11.00 -13.17
N THR A 315 -3.32 -9.70 -12.97
CA THR A 315 -4.08 -9.07 -11.88
C THR A 315 -4.79 -7.81 -12.32
N THR A 316 -5.83 -7.47 -11.57
CA THR A 316 -6.49 -6.16 -11.55
C THR A 316 -6.31 -5.47 -10.21
N GLY A 317 -5.74 -6.18 -9.22
CA GLY A 317 -5.53 -5.71 -7.85
C GLY A 317 -4.19 -5.02 -7.66
N MET A 318 -4.23 -3.93 -6.89
CA MET A 318 -3.10 -3.09 -6.49
C MET A 318 -2.07 -3.86 -5.67
N THR A 319 -2.52 -4.75 -4.75
CA THR A 319 -1.61 -5.41 -3.80
C THR A 319 -0.59 -6.26 -4.53
N ARG A 320 -1.04 -7.03 -5.52
CA ARG A 320 -0.19 -7.92 -6.32
C ARG A 320 0.83 -7.15 -7.16
N VAL A 321 0.43 -5.98 -7.67
CA VAL A 321 1.35 -5.10 -8.40
C VAL A 321 2.42 -4.55 -7.45
N LEU A 322 2.04 -4.09 -6.25
CA LEU A 322 2.99 -3.61 -5.24
C LEU A 322 3.95 -4.70 -4.79
N GLU A 323 3.47 -5.93 -4.59
CA GLU A 323 4.29 -7.10 -4.25
C GLU A 323 5.31 -7.42 -5.35
N ALA A 324 4.88 -7.40 -6.62
CA ALA A 324 5.78 -7.63 -7.75
C ALA A 324 6.85 -6.54 -7.87
N ILE A 325 6.47 -5.27 -7.66
CA ILE A 325 7.42 -4.16 -7.61
C ILE A 325 8.42 -4.35 -6.47
N GLU A 326 7.94 -4.65 -5.26
CA GLU A 326 8.79 -4.85 -4.09
C GLU A 326 9.77 -6.01 -4.29
N SER A 327 9.26 -7.17 -4.71
CA SER A 327 10.04 -8.39 -4.92
C SER A 327 11.05 -8.21 -6.07
N GLY A 328 10.61 -7.66 -7.20
CA GLY A 328 11.43 -7.45 -8.38
C GLY A 328 12.59 -6.50 -8.12
N LEU A 329 12.32 -5.33 -7.51
CA LEU A 329 13.37 -4.37 -7.19
C LEU A 329 14.35 -4.90 -6.14
N LYS A 330 13.87 -5.57 -5.10
CA LYS A 330 14.76 -6.19 -4.09
C LYS A 330 15.64 -7.28 -4.69
N THR A 331 15.10 -8.09 -5.59
CA THR A 331 15.86 -9.14 -6.29
C THR A 331 16.95 -8.53 -7.17
N GLN A 332 16.64 -7.46 -7.90
CA GLN A 332 17.63 -6.73 -8.71
C GLN A 332 18.74 -6.13 -7.83
N GLN A 333 18.39 -5.51 -6.71
CA GLN A 333 19.36 -4.97 -5.76
C GLN A 333 20.27 -6.06 -5.19
N LEU A 334 19.70 -7.22 -4.81
CA LEU A 334 20.48 -8.38 -4.35
C LEU A 334 21.44 -8.89 -5.43
N ALA A 335 20.97 -9.04 -6.67
CA ALA A 335 21.81 -9.46 -7.79
C ALA A 335 22.96 -8.48 -8.07
N GLN A 336 22.71 -7.17 -7.97
CA GLN A 336 23.76 -6.14 -8.11
C GLN A 336 24.80 -6.19 -6.99
N MET A 337 24.40 -6.55 -5.77
CA MET A 337 25.33 -6.72 -4.65
C MET A 337 26.19 -7.98 -4.77
N TRP A 338 25.67 -9.06 -5.37
CA TRP A 338 26.44 -10.29 -5.59
C TRP A 338 27.37 -10.25 -6.80
N ASN A 339 27.07 -9.41 -7.79
CA ASN A 339 27.93 -9.19 -8.96
C ASN A 339 29.03 -8.14 -8.72
N LYS A 340 29.11 -7.57 -7.51
CA LYS A 340 30.20 -6.71 -7.03
C LYS A 340 31.08 -7.51 -6.08
#